data_AF-A0A1F6HLG3-F1
#
_entry.id   AF-A0A1F6HLG3-F1
#
_cell.length_a   1.000
_cell.length_b   1.000
_cell.length_c   1.000
_cell.angle_alpha   90.00
_cell.angle_beta   90.00
_cell.angle_gamma   90.00
#
_symmetry.space_group_name_H-M   'P 1'
#
loop_
_entity.id
_entity.type
_entity.pdbx_description
1 polymer ?
#
loop_
_entity_poly.entity_id
_entity_poly.type
_entity_poly.pdbx_seq_one_letter_code
_entity_poly.pdbx_strand_id
1 'polypeptide(L)'
;MENTENKKKGSRKWLLLLFLLLFFLFAFFFSKSSLKTNPKINNNAVPDTKITTSQQEPTAKIIKCQNTIVTPKVTTELFAYVSGNKTKLDYRIGATTEEDSFMTQILYDGQWVYIWNPAIRFDNNQKTTNPPGLKMKTTPFNYEIDLTKLNVVDSLSDGSGDRLCKEWDDVDPVFEIPSDIEFKESSETQNKIKNDLDKICQTCEQITNSSVNSTCRKNLGCQ
;
A
#
# COMPACT_ATOMS: atom_id res chain seq x y z
N MET A 1 16.01 -60.36 18.64
CA MET A 1 14.95 -59.32 18.77
C MET A 1 15.36 -58.47 19.96
N GLU A 2 15.57 -57.17 19.92
CA GLU A 2 15.35 -56.12 18.93
C GLU A 2 16.05 -54.87 19.49
N ASN A 3 16.32 -53.87 18.63
CA ASN A 3 16.69 -52.49 18.98
C ASN A 3 18.15 -52.17 19.36
N THR A 4 19.00 -52.12 18.33
CA THR A 4 20.17 -51.19 18.33
C THR A 4 20.26 -50.32 17.07
N GLU A 5 19.24 -50.33 16.20
CA GLU A 5 19.31 -49.63 14.90
C GLU A 5 18.64 -48.23 14.89
N ASN A 6 17.84 -47.88 15.91
CA ASN A 6 17.06 -46.64 15.88
C ASN A 6 17.75 -45.39 16.44
N LYS A 7 18.94 -45.50 17.07
CA LYS A 7 19.60 -44.33 17.69
C LYS A 7 20.44 -43.48 16.72
N LYS A 8 20.81 -44.00 15.54
CA LYS A 8 21.66 -43.30 14.55
C LYS A 8 20.89 -42.41 13.54
N LYS A 9 19.57 -42.58 13.42
CA LYS A 9 18.75 -41.87 12.42
C LYS A 9 18.30 -40.47 12.87
N GLY A 10 18.22 -40.22 14.18
CA GLY A 10 17.79 -38.94 14.76
C GLY A 10 18.85 -37.83 14.70
N SER A 11 20.12 -38.14 14.96
CA SER A 11 21.18 -37.11 15.02
C SER A 11 21.54 -36.53 13.65
N ARG A 12 21.46 -37.32 12.57
CA ARG A 12 21.75 -36.85 11.20
C ARG A 12 20.70 -35.87 10.68
N LYS A 13 19.42 -36.06 11.00
CA LYS A 13 18.35 -35.12 10.62
C LYS A 13 18.46 -33.78 11.36
N TRP A 14 18.84 -33.84 12.63
CA TRP A 14 19.04 -32.63 13.44
C TRP A 14 20.28 -31.84 12.97
N LEU A 15 21.36 -32.53 12.62
CA LEU A 15 22.54 -31.89 12.00
C LEU A 15 22.20 -31.23 10.65
N LEU A 16 21.43 -31.90 9.79
CA LEU A 16 21.01 -31.36 8.49
C LEU A 16 20.13 -30.10 8.64
N LEU A 17 19.20 -30.10 9.60
CA LEU A 17 18.38 -28.93 9.90
C LEU A 17 19.23 -27.76 10.42
N LEU A 18 20.23 -28.04 11.26
CA LEU A 18 21.11 -27.02 11.81
C LEU A 18 22.04 -26.42 10.73
N PHE A 19 22.53 -27.25 9.80
CA PHE A 19 23.27 -26.78 8.63
C PHE A 19 22.42 -25.96 7.66
N LEU A 20 21.17 -26.37 7.41
CA LEU A 20 20.24 -25.58 6.58
C LEU A 20 19.94 -24.21 7.22
N LEU A 21 19.70 -24.18 8.53
CA LEU A 21 19.40 -22.95 9.25
C LEU A 21 20.62 -21.99 9.27
N LEU A 22 21.83 -22.52 9.45
CA LEU A 22 23.06 -21.75 9.32
C LEU A 22 23.29 -21.23 7.90
N PHE A 23 22.97 -22.02 6.86
CA PHE A 23 23.08 -21.60 5.47
C PHE A 23 22.12 -20.45 5.14
N PHE A 24 20.87 -20.51 5.61
CA PHE A 24 19.90 -19.43 5.43
C PHE A 24 20.32 -18.15 6.16
N LEU A 25 20.84 -18.26 7.40
CA LEU A 25 21.38 -17.12 8.13
C LEU A 25 22.59 -16.50 7.41
N PHE A 26 23.50 -17.33 6.89
CA PHE A 26 24.68 -16.84 6.16
C PHE A 26 24.27 -16.15 4.85
N ALA A 27 23.34 -16.70 4.07
CA ALA A 27 22.83 -16.07 2.86
C ALA A 27 22.14 -14.73 3.14
N PHE A 28 21.40 -14.62 4.25
CA PHE A 28 20.74 -13.38 4.67
C PHE A 28 21.73 -12.30 5.13
N PHE A 29 22.83 -12.68 5.80
CA PHE A 29 23.88 -11.74 6.21
C PHE A 29 24.76 -11.28 5.03
N PHE A 30 25.07 -12.14 4.06
CA PHE A 30 25.88 -11.79 2.89
C PHE A 30 25.10 -11.03 1.81
N SER A 31 23.79 -11.26 1.68
CA SER A 31 22.95 -10.44 0.79
C SER A 31 22.80 -8.99 1.29
N LYS A 32 22.90 -8.74 2.60
CA LYS A 32 22.91 -7.38 3.16
C LYS A 32 24.24 -6.64 2.97
N SER A 33 25.36 -7.32 2.65
CA SER A 33 26.68 -6.67 2.52
C SER A 33 27.09 -6.30 1.09
N SER A 34 26.35 -6.72 0.06
CA SER A 34 26.78 -6.54 -1.35
C SER A 34 26.05 -5.47 -2.16
N LEU A 35 25.28 -4.57 -1.54
CA LEU A 35 24.69 -3.40 -2.22
C LEU A 35 25.18 -2.09 -1.59
N LYS A 36 26.45 -1.79 -1.83
CA LYS A 36 26.98 -0.42 -1.83
C LYS A 36 27.77 -0.19 -3.12
N THR A 37 27.06 -0.08 -4.23
CA THR A 37 27.61 0.51 -5.45
C THR A 37 27.17 1.96 -5.54
N ASN A 38 28.09 2.89 -5.24
CA ASN A 38 27.93 4.30 -5.61
C ASN A 38 27.86 4.39 -7.14
N PRO A 39 26.87 5.10 -7.73
CA PRO A 39 26.88 5.33 -9.16
C PRO A 39 28.03 6.28 -9.53
N LYS A 40 28.91 5.83 -10.43
CA LYS A 40 29.89 6.69 -11.11
C LYS A 40 29.12 7.57 -12.11
N ILE A 41 29.20 8.89 -11.91
CA ILE A 41 28.77 9.89 -12.89
C ILE A 41 29.80 9.90 -14.02
N ASN A 42 29.40 9.45 -15.21
CA ASN A 42 30.18 9.60 -16.44
C ASN A 42 29.82 10.94 -17.09
N ASN A 43 30.74 11.90 -17.04
CA ASN A 43 30.68 13.11 -17.84
C ASN A 43 31.22 12.81 -19.24
N ASN A 44 30.34 12.57 -20.21
CA ASN A 44 30.69 12.67 -21.63
C ASN A 44 29.66 13.57 -22.32
N ALA A 45 30.12 14.77 -22.70
CA ALA A 45 29.39 15.73 -23.49
C ALA A 45 29.60 15.45 -24.99
N VAL A 46 28.53 15.34 -25.78
CA VAL A 46 28.49 15.58 -27.25
C VAL A 46 27.02 15.86 -27.66
N PRO A 47 26.72 16.46 -28.83
CA PRO A 47 26.43 17.87 -29.02
C PRO A 47 24.98 18.19 -29.45
N ASP A 48 24.66 19.48 -29.45
CA ASP A 48 23.41 20.14 -29.86
C ASP A 48 22.51 19.38 -30.84
N THR A 49 21.34 18.96 -30.33
CA THR A 49 20.14 18.79 -31.14
C THR A 49 19.08 19.72 -30.60
N LYS A 50 18.67 20.71 -31.41
CA LYS A 50 17.57 21.64 -31.10
C LYS A 50 16.28 20.85 -30.91
N ILE A 51 15.97 20.52 -29.66
CA ILE A 51 14.63 20.11 -29.26
C ILE A 51 13.91 21.38 -28.83
N THR A 52 12.94 21.80 -29.64
CA THR A 52 11.93 22.80 -29.28
C THR A 52 11.30 22.33 -27.97
N THR A 53 11.73 22.94 -26.87
CA THR A 53 11.23 22.68 -25.54
C THR A 53 9.82 23.29 -25.49
N SER A 54 8.81 22.47 -25.76
CA SER A 54 7.51 22.72 -25.13
C SER A 54 7.81 22.76 -23.64
N GLN A 55 7.66 23.93 -23.02
CA GLN A 55 7.80 24.09 -21.58
C GLN A 55 6.69 23.25 -20.93
N GLN A 56 6.99 21.97 -20.71
CA GLN A 56 6.25 21.12 -19.81
C GLN A 56 6.48 21.74 -18.43
N GLU A 57 5.43 22.36 -17.88
CA GLU A 57 5.39 22.72 -16.46
C GLU A 57 5.95 21.55 -15.66
N PRO A 58 6.82 21.80 -14.67
CA PRO A 58 7.38 20.72 -13.87
C PRO A 58 6.23 19.91 -13.29
N THR A 59 6.09 18.67 -13.75
CA THR A 59 5.06 17.75 -13.28
C THR A 59 5.18 17.71 -11.77
N ALA A 60 4.10 18.08 -11.06
CA ALA A 60 4.11 18.08 -9.60
C ALA A 60 4.57 16.69 -9.11
N LYS A 61 5.48 16.67 -8.15
CA LYS A 61 5.98 15.42 -7.57
C LYS A 61 4.83 14.64 -6.96
N ILE A 62 4.82 13.33 -7.20
CA ILE A 62 3.85 12.43 -6.57
C ILE A 62 4.43 11.97 -5.24
N ILE A 63 3.69 12.14 -4.16
CA ILE A 63 4.04 11.57 -2.85
C ILE A 63 3.12 10.38 -2.58
N LYS A 64 3.71 9.23 -2.26
CA LYS A 64 3.00 8.04 -1.78
C LYS A 64 3.17 7.92 -0.27
N CYS A 65 2.07 7.84 0.45
CA CYS A 65 2.03 7.47 1.85
C CYS A 65 1.36 6.11 2.01
N GLN A 66 2.07 5.18 2.63
CA GLN A 66 1.54 3.89 3.04
C GLN A 66 1.29 3.90 4.53
N ASN A 67 0.08 3.54 4.93
CA ASN A 67 -0.27 3.24 6.31
C ASN A 67 -0.67 1.76 6.37
N THR A 68 -0.04 1.00 7.25
CA THR A 68 -0.42 -0.39 7.51
C THR A 68 -0.84 -0.49 8.96
N ILE A 69 -1.99 -1.10 9.23
CA ILE A 69 -2.53 -1.32 10.56
C ILE A 69 -2.81 -2.81 10.73
N VAL A 70 -2.32 -3.38 11.82
CA VAL A 70 -2.47 -4.82 12.09
C VAL A 70 -3.23 -4.98 13.40
N THR A 71 -4.37 -5.67 13.33
CA THR A 71 -5.12 -6.15 14.50
C THR A 71 -5.09 -7.68 14.52
N PRO A 72 -5.52 -8.34 15.62
CA PRO A 72 -5.57 -9.80 15.68
C PRO A 72 -6.44 -10.48 14.61
N LYS A 73 -7.37 -9.75 13.99
CA LYS A 73 -8.34 -10.30 13.01
C LYS A 73 -8.11 -9.82 11.58
N VAL A 74 -7.65 -8.58 11.41
CA VAL A 74 -7.56 -7.96 10.09
C VAL A 74 -6.27 -7.16 9.97
N THR A 75 -5.74 -7.12 8.75
CA THR A 75 -4.73 -6.15 8.36
C THR A 75 -5.40 -5.12 7.46
N THR A 76 -5.24 -3.84 7.79
CA THR A 76 -5.76 -2.73 7.00
C THR A 76 -4.62 -1.93 6.42
N GLU A 77 -4.59 -1.78 5.11
CA GLU A 77 -3.62 -0.95 4.40
C GLU A 77 -4.33 0.22 3.75
N LEU A 78 -3.67 1.37 3.78
CA LEU A 78 -4.03 2.53 2.99
C LEU A 78 -2.80 2.97 2.20
N PHE A 79 -2.95 3.03 0.89
CA PHE A 79 -2.01 3.72 0.00
C PHE A 79 -2.64 5.02 -0.47
N ALA A 80 -2.07 6.13 -0.03
CA ALA A 80 -2.48 7.45 -0.45
C ALA A 80 -1.44 8.08 -1.36
N TYR A 81 -1.88 8.66 -2.48
CA TYR A 81 -1.03 9.30 -3.46
C TYR A 81 -1.50 10.74 -3.66
N VAL A 82 -0.58 11.70 -3.57
CA VAL A 82 -0.90 13.13 -3.67
C VAL A 82 0.02 13.80 -4.68
N SER A 83 -0.54 14.60 -5.57
CA SER A 83 0.20 15.40 -6.55
C SER A 83 -0.60 16.67 -6.89
N GLY A 84 -0.17 17.82 -6.37
CA GLY A 84 -0.91 19.06 -6.54
C GLY A 84 -2.33 18.95 -5.94
N ASN A 85 -3.35 19.11 -6.78
CA ASN A 85 -4.75 18.95 -6.39
C ASN A 85 -5.31 17.54 -6.60
N LYS A 86 -4.50 16.56 -7.04
CA LYS A 86 -4.95 15.19 -7.25
C LYS A 86 -4.64 14.32 -6.04
N THR A 87 -5.58 13.47 -5.69
CA THR A 87 -5.46 12.52 -4.58
C THR A 87 -6.03 11.16 -4.99
N LYS A 88 -5.30 10.08 -4.71
CA LYS A 88 -5.82 8.71 -4.79
C LYS A 88 -5.66 8.01 -3.46
N LEU A 89 -6.70 7.35 -2.99
CA LEU A 89 -6.72 6.52 -1.80
C LEU A 89 -7.07 5.10 -2.23
N ASP A 90 -6.23 4.13 -1.88
CA ASP A 90 -6.47 2.70 -2.07
C ASP A 90 -6.46 2.02 -0.71
N TYR A 91 -7.66 1.67 -0.25
CA TYR A 91 -7.87 0.99 1.02
C TYR A 91 -8.05 -0.50 0.80
N ARG A 92 -7.37 -1.29 1.64
CA ARG A 92 -7.43 -2.76 1.61
C ARG A 92 -7.57 -3.30 3.01
N ILE A 93 -8.56 -4.13 3.23
CA ILE A 93 -8.73 -4.92 4.44
C ILE A 93 -8.50 -6.37 4.05
N GLY A 94 -7.32 -6.87 4.43
CA GLY A 94 -6.98 -8.29 4.35
C GLY A 94 -7.59 -9.02 5.54
N ALA A 95 -8.52 -9.93 5.24
CA ALA A 95 -9.12 -10.84 6.20
C ALA A 95 -8.94 -12.30 5.75
N THR A 96 -9.20 -13.25 6.64
CA THR A 96 -9.07 -14.68 6.35
C THR A 96 -10.19 -15.25 5.48
N THR A 97 -11.29 -14.53 5.33
CA THR A 97 -12.46 -14.90 4.51
C THR A 97 -12.70 -13.84 3.44
N GLU A 98 -13.36 -14.23 2.35
CA GLU A 98 -13.76 -13.30 1.28
C GLU A 98 -14.80 -12.28 1.77
N GLU A 99 -15.74 -12.72 2.59
CA GLU A 99 -16.83 -11.92 3.14
C GLU A 99 -16.34 -10.78 4.07
N ASP A 100 -15.24 -11.02 4.79
CA ASP A 100 -14.63 -10.04 5.68
C ASP A 100 -13.56 -9.18 4.98
N SER A 101 -13.20 -9.53 3.74
CA SER A 101 -12.24 -8.77 2.95
C SER A 101 -12.92 -7.58 2.29
N PHE A 102 -12.21 -6.46 2.20
CA PHE A 102 -12.76 -5.24 1.64
C PHE A 102 -11.70 -4.45 0.89
N MET A 103 -12.06 -3.94 -0.28
CA MET A 103 -11.23 -3.01 -1.04
C MET A 103 -12.10 -1.86 -1.52
N THR A 104 -11.60 -0.63 -1.41
CA THR A 104 -12.22 0.55 -2.02
C THR A 104 -11.14 1.50 -2.49
N GLN A 105 -11.36 2.08 -3.66
CA GLN A 105 -10.46 3.03 -4.27
C GLN A 105 -11.21 4.33 -4.52
N ILE A 106 -10.59 5.44 -4.13
CA ILE A 106 -11.13 6.78 -4.28
C ILE A 106 -10.10 7.60 -5.06
N LEU A 107 -10.52 8.23 -6.16
CA LEU A 107 -9.67 9.11 -6.96
C LEU A 107 -10.33 10.48 -7.05
N TYR A 108 -9.60 11.52 -6.67
CA TYR A 108 -9.91 12.90 -7.00
C TYR A 108 -8.91 13.39 -8.04
N ASP A 109 -9.41 13.77 -9.22
CA ASP A 109 -8.59 14.19 -10.36
C ASP A 109 -8.40 15.72 -10.47
N GLY A 110 -8.94 16.48 -9.52
CA GLY A 110 -8.97 17.94 -9.51
C GLY A 110 -10.34 18.54 -9.82
N GLN A 111 -11.30 17.74 -10.31
CA GLN A 111 -12.67 18.20 -10.58
C GLN A 111 -13.74 17.16 -10.18
N TRP A 112 -13.43 15.89 -10.39
CA TRP A 112 -14.30 14.76 -10.14
C TRP A 112 -13.73 13.89 -9.05
N VAL A 113 -14.62 13.34 -8.23
CA VAL A 113 -14.30 12.21 -7.37
C VAL A 113 -14.91 10.94 -7.97
N TYR A 114 -14.11 9.88 -7.99
CA TYR A 114 -14.47 8.54 -8.44
C TYR A 114 -14.31 7.60 -7.25
N ILE A 115 -15.25 6.67 -7.07
CA ILE A 115 -15.16 5.61 -6.07
C ILE A 115 -15.59 4.28 -6.67
N TRP A 116 -14.84 3.22 -6.37
CA TRP A 116 -15.17 1.87 -6.79
C TRP A 116 -14.59 0.83 -5.81
N ASN A 117 -15.22 -0.34 -5.76
CA ASN A 117 -14.73 -1.49 -5.01
C ASN A 117 -14.31 -2.52 -6.05
N PRO A 118 -12.99 -2.69 -6.30
CA PRO A 118 -12.53 -3.70 -7.24
C PRO A 118 -12.95 -5.08 -6.76
N ALA A 119 -13.18 -6.00 -7.71
CA ALA A 119 -13.45 -7.38 -7.36
C ALA A 119 -12.24 -7.99 -6.63
N ILE A 120 -12.47 -8.56 -5.46
CA ILE A 120 -11.43 -9.24 -4.68
C ILE A 120 -11.24 -10.64 -5.29
N ARG A 121 -9.98 -11.03 -5.53
CA ARG A 121 -9.64 -12.32 -6.17
C ARG A 121 -8.91 -13.20 -5.18
N PHE A 122 -9.50 -14.34 -4.84
CA PHE A 122 -8.87 -15.39 -4.01
C PHE A 122 -8.29 -16.53 -4.86
N ASP A 123 -8.75 -16.69 -6.10
CA ASP A 123 -8.18 -17.60 -7.10
C ASP A 123 -7.81 -16.84 -8.38
N ASN A 124 -6.56 -16.97 -8.82
CA ASN A 124 -6.05 -16.34 -10.04
C ASN A 124 -6.73 -16.86 -11.32
N ASN A 125 -7.45 -17.98 -11.26
CA ASN A 125 -8.14 -18.56 -12.40
C ASN A 125 -9.58 -18.07 -12.56
N GLN A 126 -10.12 -17.33 -11.60
CA GLN A 126 -11.50 -16.85 -11.66
C GLN A 126 -11.57 -15.55 -12.46
N LYS A 127 -12.35 -15.56 -13.56
CA LYS A 127 -12.70 -14.33 -14.26
C LYS A 127 -13.76 -13.59 -13.45
N THR A 128 -13.33 -12.52 -12.76
CA THR A 128 -14.24 -11.63 -12.04
C THR A 128 -14.31 -10.28 -12.76
N THR A 129 -15.53 -9.86 -13.09
CA THR A 129 -15.80 -8.53 -13.66
C THR A 129 -15.83 -7.50 -12.54
N ASN A 130 -15.21 -6.34 -12.75
CA ASN A 130 -15.27 -5.26 -11.77
C ASN A 130 -16.70 -4.70 -11.67
N PRO A 131 -17.25 -4.49 -10.46
CA PRO A 131 -18.49 -3.77 -10.27
C PRO A 131 -18.39 -2.34 -10.83
N PRO A 132 -19.51 -1.73 -11.25
CA PRO A 132 -19.52 -0.34 -11.67
C PRO A 132 -19.12 0.58 -10.50
N GLY A 133 -18.35 1.62 -10.82
CA GLY A 133 -18.01 2.69 -9.90
C GLY A 133 -19.03 3.83 -9.93
N LEU A 134 -18.92 4.74 -8.97
CA LEU A 134 -19.67 5.99 -8.93
C LEU A 134 -18.73 7.18 -9.10
N LYS A 135 -19.26 8.27 -9.66
CA LYS A 135 -18.54 9.55 -9.74
C LYS A 135 -19.46 10.74 -9.48
N MET A 136 -18.87 11.83 -9.02
CA MET A 136 -19.55 13.12 -8.93
C MET A 136 -18.57 14.28 -9.10
N LYS A 137 -19.05 15.43 -9.58
CA LYS A 137 -18.30 16.68 -9.47
C LYS A 137 -18.31 17.13 -8.01
N THR A 138 -17.17 17.55 -7.51
CA THR A 138 -17.06 18.05 -6.13
C THR A 138 -15.93 19.06 -6.01
N THR A 139 -16.01 19.89 -4.97
CA THR A 139 -14.83 20.61 -4.47
C THR A 139 -13.82 19.61 -3.89
N PRO A 140 -12.54 19.99 -3.74
CA PRO A 140 -11.50 19.10 -3.25
C PRO A 140 -11.92 18.36 -1.99
N PHE A 141 -11.79 17.03 -2.02
CA PHE A 141 -11.86 16.22 -0.83
C PHE A 141 -10.53 16.37 -0.10
N ASN A 142 -10.50 17.15 0.98
CA ASN A 142 -9.28 17.32 1.77
C ASN A 142 -9.03 16.04 2.56
N TYR A 143 -8.13 15.22 2.01
CA TYR A 143 -7.52 14.14 2.76
C TYR A 143 -6.23 14.69 3.37
N GLU A 144 -6.26 14.98 4.66
CA GLU A 144 -5.11 15.57 5.36
C GLU A 144 -4.02 14.52 5.57
N ILE A 145 -3.02 14.54 4.70
CA ILE A 145 -1.79 13.78 4.88
C ILE A 145 -0.72 14.73 5.37
N ASP A 146 -0.17 14.42 6.53
CA ASP A 146 1.04 15.07 7.01
C ASP A 146 2.25 14.61 6.17
N LEU A 147 2.62 15.46 5.22
CA LEU A 147 3.76 15.26 4.31
C LEU A 147 5.08 15.79 4.90
N THR A 148 5.12 16.23 6.17
CA THR A 148 6.32 16.85 6.76
C THR A 148 7.42 15.83 7.10
N LYS A 149 7.07 14.55 7.25
CA LYS A 149 7.99 13.45 7.58
C LYS A 149 8.18 12.49 6.39
N LEU A 150 8.85 12.95 5.33
CA LEU A 150 9.21 12.08 4.20
C LEU A 150 10.35 11.12 4.56
N ASN A 151 10.26 9.89 4.06
CA ASN A 151 11.19 8.78 4.24
C ASN A 151 11.46 8.39 5.70
N VAL A 152 10.53 8.72 6.60
CA VAL A 152 10.57 8.32 8.02
C VAL A 152 9.43 7.35 8.28
N VAL A 153 9.75 6.21 8.89
CA VAL A 153 8.73 5.27 9.39
C VAL A 153 8.23 5.80 10.74
N ASP A 154 6.96 6.17 10.78
CA ASP A 154 6.26 6.59 12.00
C ASP A 154 5.51 5.36 12.54
N SER A 155 6.15 4.62 13.44
CA SER A 155 5.55 3.45 14.07
C SER A 155 4.53 3.88 15.12
N LEU A 156 3.35 3.26 15.08
CA LEU A 156 2.36 3.38 16.14
C LEU A 156 2.97 2.77 17.41
N SER A 157 3.26 3.60 18.41
CA SER A 157 3.73 3.11 19.72
C SER A 157 2.77 2.04 20.22
N ASP A 158 3.30 0.86 20.55
CA ASP A 158 2.59 -0.35 20.97
C ASP A 158 2.05 -1.25 19.84
N GLY A 159 2.51 -1.05 18.60
CA GLY A 159 2.61 -2.12 17.61
C GLY A 159 1.37 -2.44 16.80
N SER A 160 0.55 -1.45 16.42
CA SER A 160 -0.57 -1.70 15.50
C SER A 160 -0.41 -1.05 14.14
N GLY A 161 0.81 -0.67 13.72
CA GLY A 161 1.02 -0.17 12.36
C GLY A 161 2.22 0.73 12.13
N ASP A 162 2.55 0.91 10.85
CA ASP A 162 3.61 1.80 10.37
C ASP A 162 3.04 2.77 9.33
N ARG A 163 3.53 4.02 9.37
CA ARG A 163 3.31 5.00 8.31
C ARG A 163 4.63 5.37 7.64
N LEU A 164 4.66 5.35 6.31
CA LEU A 164 5.80 5.79 5.51
C LEU A 164 5.32 6.62 4.32
N CYS A 165 5.82 7.87 4.23
CA CYS A 165 5.61 8.73 3.07
C CYS A 165 6.90 8.88 2.27
N LYS A 166 6.86 8.71 0.95
CA LYS A 166 8.02 8.87 0.07
C LYS A 166 7.62 9.44 -1.29
N GLU A 167 8.58 10.03 -1.99
CA GLU A 167 8.41 10.37 -3.41
C GLU A 167 8.14 9.09 -4.19
N TRP A 168 7.14 9.14 -5.07
CA TRP A 168 6.75 8.06 -5.97
C TRP A 168 7.34 8.36 -7.33
N ASP A 169 8.37 7.59 -7.68
CA ASP A 169 9.16 7.70 -8.90
C ASP A 169 8.83 6.59 -9.92
N ASP A 170 7.79 5.79 -9.64
CA ASP A 170 7.35 4.73 -10.54
C ASP A 170 6.65 5.31 -11.78
N VAL A 171 6.67 4.53 -12.86
CA VAL A 171 6.10 4.88 -14.17
C VAL A 171 4.59 4.65 -14.23
N ASP A 172 4.03 3.92 -13.28
CA ASP A 172 2.62 3.59 -13.26
C ASP A 172 1.75 4.86 -13.10
N PRO A 173 0.76 5.07 -13.98
CA PRO A 173 -0.06 6.27 -13.94
C PRO A 173 -1.12 6.18 -12.83
N VAL A 174 -0.70 6.53 -11.62
CA VAL A 174 -1.52 6.40 -10.41
C VAL A 174 -2.87 7.10 -10.50
N PHE A 175 -2.94 8.27 -11.16
CA PHE A 175 -4.13 9.10 -11.26
C PHE A 175 -4.98 8.87 -12.53
N GLU A 176 -4.69 7.82 -13.30
CA GLU A 176 -5.55 7.44 -14.41
C GLU A 176 -6.84 6.78 -13.91
N ILE A 177 -7.94 7.13 -14.59
CA ILE A 177 -9.23 6.50 -14.36
C ILE A 177 -9.19 5.12 -15.03
N PRO A 178 -9.47 4.03 -14.30
CA PRO A 178 -9.38 2.68 -14.85
C PRO A 178 -10.38 2.49 -16.00
N SER A 179 -9.91 2.01 -17.15
CA SER A 179 -10.72 1.82 -18.36
C SER A 179 -11.65 0.61 -18.29
N ASP A 180 -11.38 -0.33 -17.39
CA ASP A 180 -12.13 -1.56 -17.17
C ASP A 180 -13.28 -1.41 -16.17
N ILE A 181 -13.53 -0.19 -15.68
CA ILE A 181 -14.61 0.13 -14.75
C ILE A 181 -15.54 1.17 -15.36
N GLU A 182 -16.83 0.85 -15.45
CA GLU A 182 -17.85 1.81 -15.83
C GLU A 182 -18.18 2.72 -14.63
N PHE A 183 -18.09 4.05 -14.82
CA PHE A 183 -18.42 5.03 -13.78
C PHE A 183 -19.73 5.75 -14.08
N LYS A 184 -20.70 5.60 -13.17
CA LYS A 184 -21.99 6.27 -13.24
C LYS A 184 -21.98 7.55 -12.40
N GLU A 185 -22.42 8.64 -13.00
CA GLU A 185 -22.58 9.90 -12.26
C GLU A 185 -23.77 9.78 -11.31
N SER A 186 -23.57 10.07 -10.02
CA SER A 186 -24.62 9.97 -9.01
C SER A 186 -24.35 10.90 -7.82
N SER A 187 -25.39 11.53 -7.29
CA SER A 187 -25.33 12.28 -6.03
C SER A 187 -25.08 11.38 -4.82
N GLU A 188 -25.29 10.06 -4.95
CA GLU A 188 -25.03 9.08 -3.89
C GLU A 188 -23.53 8.81 -3.69
N THR A 189 -22.68 9.29 -4.60
CA THR A 189 -21.22 9.10 -4.53
C THR A 189 -20.65 9.52 -3.17
N GLN A 190 -21.11 10.64 -2.62
CA GLN A 190 -20.67 11.12 -1.32
C GLN A 190 -21.07 10.18 -0.17
N ASN A 191 -22.31 9.68 -0.18
CA ASN A 191 -22.79 8.71 0.80
C ASN A 191 -22.03 7.39 0.69
N LYS A 192 -21.70 6.97 -0.53
CA LYS A 192 -20.89 5.78 -0.75
C LYS A 192 -19.49 5.94 -0.16
N ILE A 193 -18.82 7.06 -0.41
CA ILE A 193 -17.51 7.36 0.19
C ILE A 193 -17.61 7.31 1.71
N LYS A 194 -18.59 8.00 2.30
CA LYS A 194 -18.80 7.98 3.75
C LYS A 194 -18.97 6.57 4.30
N ASN A 195 -19.86 5.78 3.70
CA ASN A 195 -20.16 4.41 4.16
C ASN A 195 -18.95 3.48 4.04
N ASP A 196 -18.19 3.58 2.96
CA ASP A 196 -16.99 2.77 2.74
C ASP A 196 -15.88 3.15 3.73
N LEU A 197 -15.67 4.45 3.98
CA LEU A 197 -14.75 4.94 4.99
C LEU A 197 -15.17 4.53 6.40
N ASP A 198 -16.46 4.63 6.75
CA ASP A 198 -16.97 4.22 8.07
C ASP A 198 -16.64 2.74 8.36
N LYS A 199 -16.77 1.85 7.36
CA LYS A 199 -16.36 0.44 7.47
C LYS A 199 -14.86 0.27 7.72
N ILE A 200 -14.03 1.05 7.03
CA ILE A 200 -12.57 1.03 7.24
C ILE A 200 -12.23 1.50 8.66
N CYS A 201 -12.90 2.54 9.14
CA CYS A 201 -12.65 3.14 10.44
C CYS A 201 -13.06 2.23 11.61
N GLN A 202 -14.04 1.34 11.41
CA GLN A 202 -14.42 0.33 12.40
C GLN A 202 -13.27 -0.63 12.77
N THR A 203 -12.26 -0.78 11.92
CA THR A 203 -11.08 -1.60 12.22
C THR A 203 -10.31 -1.09 13.44
N CYS A 204 -10.33 0.24 13.67
CA CYS A 204 -9.70 0.86 14.82
C CYS A 204 -10.46 0.60 16.13
N GLU A 205 -11.77 0.31 16.10
CA GLU A 205 -12.60 0.12 17.31
C GLU A 205 -12.17 -1.11 18.12
N GLN A 206 -11.46 -2.04 17.50
CA GLN A 206 -10.88 -3.21 18.18
C GLN A 206 -9.66 -2.86 19.06
N ILE A 207 -9.10 -1.66 18.90
CA ILE A 207 -7.94 -1.19 19.66
C ILE A 207 -8.43 -0.54 20.96
N THR A 208 -8.16 -1.19 22.09
CA THR A 208 -8.60 -0.76 23.42
C THR A 208 -7.75 0.37 24.01
N ASN A 209 -6.47 0.47 23.64
CA ASN A 209 -5.61 1.58 24.04
C ASN A 209 -6.05 2.86 23.30
N SER A 210 -6.53 3.85 24.05
CA SER A 210 -7.07 5.09 23.50
C SER A 210 -6.08 5.89 22.64
N SER A 211 -4.78 5.89 23.01
CA SER A 211 -3.75 6.59 22.23
C SER A 211 -3.50 5.90 20.89
N VAL A 212 -3.41 4.56 20.92
CA VAL A 212 -3.22 3.75 19.70
C VAL A 212 -4.46 3.81 18.80
N ASN A 213 -5.67 3.76 19.38
CA ASN A 213 -6.93 3.92 18.67
C ASN A 213 -7.01 5.28 17.96
N SER A 214 -6.71 6.37 18.67
CA SER A 214 -6.69 7.72 18.09
C SER A 214 -5.71 7.82 16.93
N THR A 215 -4.52 7.22 17.08
CA THR A 215 -3.51 7.24 16.03
C THR A 215 -3.89 6.35 14.83
N CYS A 216 -4.54 5.20 15.07
CA CYS A 216 -5.16 4.38 14.03
C CYS A 216 -6.17 5.18 13.21
N ARG A 217 -7.11 5.85 13.88
CA ARG A 217 -8.15 6.66 13.22
C ARG A 217 -7.52 7.80 12.42
N LYS A 218 -6.51 8.48 12.97
CA LYS A 218 -5.77 9.52 12.27
C LYS A 218 -5.09 8.97 11.00
N ASN A 219 -4.40 7.84 11.10
CA ASN A 219 -3.65 7.25 9.98
C ASN A 219 -4.54 6.68 8.86
N LEU A 220 -5.76 6.25 9.17
CA LEU A 220 -6.75 5.86 8.15
C LEU A 220 -7.54 7.05 7.58
N GLY A 221 -7.40 8.25 8.15
CA GLY A 221 -8.16 9.44 7.77
C GLY A 221 -9.64 9.39 8.19
N CYS A 222 -9.87 8.87 9.40
CA CYS A 222 -11.17 8.64 10.03
C CYS A 222 -11.60 9.74 11.02
N GLN A 223 -10.95 10.90 10.96
CA GLN A 223 -11.16 12.04 11.86
C GLN A 223 -11.81 13.20 11.11
#